data_AF-A0A5D2XTI6-F1
#
_entry.id   AF-A0A5D2XTI6-F1
#
_cell.length_a   1.000
_cell.length_b   1.000
_cell.length_c   1.000
_cell.angle_alpha   90.00
_cell.angle_beta   90.00
_cell.angle_gamma   90.00
#
_symmetry.space_group_name_H-M   'P 1'
#
loop_
_entity.id
_entity.type
_entity.pdbx_description
1 polymer ?
#
loop_
_entity_poly.entity_id
_entity_poly.type
_entity_poly.pdbx_seq_one_letter_code
_entity_poly.pdbx_strand_id
1 'polypeptide(L)'
;MERGFEYVIVGGGVAAGYAALEFTKRGVSHAQLCIISEEPVAPYERPTLSKKFLHPESPARLPSFHTCVGANEELLTPTWYEEHGIELVLGTRVESVDVGQKTLLTASGETIRYETLIIATGAKALKLEEFGVKGSEAENVCYLRDLADADRLVNVMQSCTGGNAVVIGGGYIAMECAASLVTNKISVTMVFPEAHCMPRLFTPKIASYYEDYYQSKGVKFIRGTILSSFEFDSNGKVTAVNLRDGSQIPADMVVVGIGIRPTRACSKDTSEHELVRRTTDDGERWDQSEWEVANKQ
;
A
#
# COMPACT_ATOMS: atom_id res chain seq x y z
N MET A 1 5.37 -30.85 -5.88
CA MET A 1 4.38 -31.26 -6.90
C MET A 1 4.13 -30.02 -7.73
N GLU A 2 4.16 -30.16 -9.05
CA GLU A 2 3.97 -29.05 -9.96
C GLU A 2 2.48 -28.82 -10.19
N ARG A 3 2.01 -27.58 -9.95
CA ARG A 3 0.61 -27.18 -10.15
C ARG A 3 0.49 -26.29 -11.37
N GLY A 4 -0.65 -26.34 -12.05
CA GLY A 4 -0.89 -25.57 -13.27
C GLY A 4 -2.29 -25.00 -13.29
N PHE A 5 -2.43 -23.77 -13.78
CA PHE A 5 -3.70 -23.06 -13.91
C PHE A 5 -3.80 -22.43 -15.30
N GLU A 6 -5.03 -22.24 -15.77
CA GLU A 6 -5.26 -21.51 -17.02
C GLU A 6 -4.95 -20.02 -16.81
N TYR A 7 -5.41 -19.46 -15.69
CA TYR A 7 -5.21 -18.07 -15.33
C TYR A 7 -4.52 -17.96 -13.97
N VAL A 8 -3.43 -17.21 -13.90
CA VAL A 8 -2.80 -16.85 -12.63
C VAL A 8 -2.76 -15.33 -12.48
N ILE A 9 -3.19 -14.84 -11.31
CA ILE A 9 -3.03 -13.45 -10.89
C ILE A 9 -1.95 -13.40 -9.81
N VAL A 10 -0.90 -12.62 -10.04
CA VAL A 10 0.16 -12.38 -9.05
C VAL A 10 -0.09 -11.05 -8.36
N GLY A 11 -0.34 -11.12 -7.06
CA GLY A 11 -0.76 -10.02 -6.19
C GLY A 11 -2.24 -10.17 -5.79
N GLY A 12 -2.54 -10.12 -4.50
CA GLY A 12 -3.90 -10.21 -3.95
C GLY A 12 -4.52 -8.86 -3.58
N GLY A 13 -4.22 -7.79 -4.34
CA GLY A 13 -4.75 -6.45 -4.08
C GLY A 13 -6.13 -6.19 -4.71
N VAL A 14 -6.57 -4.93 -4.68
CA VAL A 14 -7.87 -4.50 -5.26
C VAL A 14 -8.03 -5.00 -6.70
N ALA A 15 -7.01 -4.82 -7.56
CA ALA A 15 -7.07 -5.27 -8.95
C ALA A 15 -7.36 -6.77 -9.08
N ALA A 16 -6.82 -7.61 -8.20
CA ALA A 16 -7.04 -9.05 -8.23
C ALA A 16 -8.46 -9.43 -7.78
N GLY A 17 -9.00 -8.79 -6.74
CA GLY A 17 -10.37 -9.02 -6.30
C GLY A 17 -11.40 -8.64 -7.37
N TYR A 18 -11.21 -7.47 -8.02
CA TYR A 18 -12.09 -7.04 -9.11
C TYR A 18 -11.90 -7.89 -10.38
N ALA A 19 -10.68 -8.35 -10.68
CA ALA A 19 -10.45 -9.29 -11.77
C ALA A 19 -11.15 -10.63 -11.52
N ALA A 20 -11.08 -11.16 -10.29
CA ALA A 20 -11.77 -12.40 -9.91
C ALA A 20 -13.28 -12.29 -10.10
N LEU A 21 -13.89 -11.17 -9.68
CA LEU A 21 -15.31 -10.90 -9.92
C LEU A 21 -15.65 -10.90 -11.42
N GLU A 22 -14.81 -10.27 -12.25
CA GLU A 22 -15.03 -10.23 -13.71
C GLU A 22 -14.85 -11.62 -14.36
N PHE A 23 -13.86 -12.41 -13.93
CA PHE A 23 -13.70 -13.80 -14.38
C PHE A 23 -14.95 -14.63 -14.07
N THR A 24 -15.49 -14.50 -12.86
CA THR A 24 -16.76 -15.16 -12.48
C THR A 24 -17.92 -14.68 -13.35
N LYS A 25 -18.06 -13.37 -13.58
CA LYS A 25 -19.11 -12.80 -14.47
C LYS A 25 -18.99 -13.33 -15.91
N ARG A 26 -17.78 -13.65 -16.37
CA ARG A 26 -17.51 -14.23 -17.70
C ARG A 26 -17.60 -15.76 -17.76
N GLY A 27 -17.88 -16.42 -16.63
CA GLY A 27 -18.07 -17.87 -16.58
C GLY A 27 -16.77 -18.67 -16.56
N VAL A 28 -15.74 -18.20 -15.85
CA VAL A 28 -14.54 -19.02 -15.56
C VAL A 28 -14.97 -20.35 -14.92
N SER A 29 -14.38 -21.45 -15.36
CA SER A 29 -14.67 -22.77 -14.79
C SER A 29 -13.93 -22.97 -13.46
N HIS A 30 -14.43 -23.89 -12.65
CA HIS A 30 -13.79 -24.24 -11.38
C HIS A 30 -12.33 -24.68 -11.60
N ALA A 31 -11.46 -24.30 -10.67
CA ALA A 31 -10.03 -24.61 -10.64
C ALA A 31 -9.19 -24.06 -11.81
N GLN A 32 -9.74 -23.15 -12.64
CA GLN A 32 -8.97 -22.50 -13.72
C GLN A 32 -8.20 -21.26 -13.26
N LEU A 33 -8.69 -20.55 -12.24
CA LEU A 33 -8.11 -19.30 -11.77
C LEU A 33 -7.41 -19.49 -10.41
N CYS A 34 -6.19 -19.01 -10.33
CA CYS A 34 -5.41 -18.94 -9.10
C CYS A 34 -4.96 -17.50 -8.84
N ILE A 35 -5.07 -17.04 -7.59
CA ILE A 35 -4.55 -15.76 -7.12
C ILE A 35 -3.48 -16.04 -6.08
N ILE A 36 -2.26 -15.56 -6.33
CA ILE A 36 -1.13 -15.71 -5.42
C ILE A 36 -0.87 -14.36 -4.75
N SER A 37 -0.94 -14.32 -3.42
CA SER A 37 -0.78 -13.08 -2.64
C SER A 37 0.27 -13.23 -1.56
N GLU A 38 1.16 -12.25 -1.44
CA GLU A 38 2.08 -12.14 -0.30
C GLU A 38 1.34 -11.82 1.00
N GLU A 39 0.22 -11.10 0.94
CA GLU A 39 -0.62 -10.84 2.12
C GLU A 39 -1.39 -12.11 2.52
N PRO A 40 -1.56 -12.40 3.83
CA PRO A 40 -2.22 -13.62 4.32
C PRO A 40 -3.75 -13.52 4.36
N VAL A 41 -4.34 -12.61 3.59
CA VAL A 41 -5.79 -12.33 3.56
C VAL A 41 -6.29 -12.19 2.13
N ALA A 42 -7.57 -12.49 1.90
CA ALA A 42 -8.22 -12.27 0.61
C ALA A 42 -8.23 -10.77 0.23
N PRO A 43 -8.34 -10.43 -1.08
CA PRO A 43 -8.36 -9.05 -1.56
C PRO A 43 -9.33 -8.13 -0.81
N TYR A 44 -8.90 -6.89 -0.57
CA TYR A 44 -9.66 -5.91 0.19
C TYR A 44 -9.52 -4.49 -0.34
N GLU A 45 -10.47 -3.62 0.05
CA GLU A 45 -10.51 -2.21 -0.31
C GLU A 45 -9.43 -1.42 0.46
N ARG A 46 -8.22 -1.38 -0.10
CA ARG A 46 -7.03 -0.72 0.47
C ARG A 46 -7.28 0.73 0.94
N PRO A 47 -8.10 1.57 0.27
CA PRO A 47 -8.41 2.93 0.76
C PRO A 47 -9.05 2.99 2.15
N THR A 48 -9.58 1.87 2.66
CA THR A 48 -10.12 1.78 4.03
C THR A 48 -9.04 1.94 5.10
N LEU A 49 -7.80 1.53 4.80
CA LEU A 49 -6.69 1.43 5.76
C LEU A 49 -6.26 2.78 6.36
N SER A 50 -6.35 3.87 5.60
CA SER A 50 -6.01 5.24 6.06
C SER A 50 -7.22 6.02 6.57
N LYS A 51 -8.41 5.40 6.58
CA LYS A 51 -9.69 6.04 6.91
C LYS A 51 -10.33 5.34 8.10
N LYS A 52 -11.47 4.69 7.87
CA LYS A 52 -12.29 4.04 8.91
C LYS A 52 -11.51 2.97 9.68
N PHE A 53 -10.45 2.40 9.12
CA PHE A 53 -9.60 1.45 9.86
C PHE A 53 -8.90 2.08 11.08
N LEU A 54 -8.51 3.36 10.97
CA LEU A 54 -7.78 4.11 11.99
C LEU A 54 -8.69 4.90 12.94
N HIS A 55 -10.01 4.81 12.79
CA HIS A 55 -10.94 5.55 13.65
C HIS A 55 -10.98 4.96 15.07
N PRO A 56 -11.13 5.79 16.12
CA PRO A 56 -11.23 5.29 17.50
C PRO A 56 -12.55 4.57 17.75
N GLU A 57 -13.62 4.95 17.05
CA GLU A 57 -14.96 4.39 17.22
C GLU A 57 -15.38 3.58 15.99
N SER A 58 -15.89 2.38 16.24
CA SER A 58 -16.36 1.42 15.23
C SER A 58 -15.40 1.28 14.02
N PRO A 59 -14.12 0.98 14.26
CA PRO A 59 -13.15 0.90 13.19
C PRO A 59 -13.49 -0.23 12.22
N ALA A 60 -13.26 0.01 10.93
CA ALA A 60 -13.46 -1.03 9.91
C ALA A 60 -12.45 -2.17 10.13
N ARG A 61 -12.93 -3.42 10.11
CA ARG A 61 -12.12 -4.63 10.22
C ARG A 61 -12.55 -5.64 9.16
N LEU A 62 -11.63 -6.47 8.68
CA LEU A 62 -12.01 -7.61 7.85
C LEU A 62 -12.95 -8.51 8.66
N PRO A 63 -13.97 -9.12 8.03
CA PRO A 63 -14.19 -9.22 6.58
C PRO A 63 -14.96 -8.05 5.94
N SER A 64 -15.34 -7.00 6.68
CA SER A 64 -16.34 -6.01 6.23
C SER A 64 -15.95 -5.12 5.04
N PHE A 65 -14.68 -5.14 4.63
CA PHE A 65 -14.17 -4.35 3.51
C PHE A 65 -13.31 -5.18 2.54
N HIS A 66 -13.54 -6.51 2.48
CA HIS A 66 -13.08 -7.23 1.30
C HIS A 66 -13.65 -6.59 0.03
N THR A 67 -12.91 -6.65 -1.08
CA THR A 67 -13.46 -6.21 -2.36
C THR A 67 -14.74 -7.00 -2.65
N CYS A 68 -15.73 -6.48 -3.37
CA CYS A 68 -15.74 -5.24 -4.16
C CYS A 68 -16.69 -4.19 -3.57
N VAL A 69 -16.90 -4.20 -2.24
CA VAL A 69 -17.88 -3.32 -1.59
C VAL A 69 -17.59 -1.83 -1.78
N GLY A 70 -16.35 -1.45 -2.10
CA GLY A 70 -15.97 -0.07 -2.40
C GLY A 70 -16.64 0.48 -3.67
N ALA A 71 -17.06 -0.40 -4.57
CA ALA A 71 -17.82 -0.07 -5.78
C ALA A 71 -19.32 -0.42 -5.66
N ASN A 72 -19.82 -0.72 -4.44
CA ASN A 72 -21.16 -1.23 -4.19
C ASN A 72 -21.48 -2.56 -4.91
N GLU A 73 -20.45 -3.38 -5.12
CA GLU A 73 -20.56 -4.74 -5.63
C GLU A 73 -20.57 -5.75 -4.46
N GLU A 74 -20.69 -7.04 -4.79
CA GLU A 74 -20.69 -8.12 -3.82
C GLU A 74 -19.41 -8.17 -2.96
N LEU A 75 -19.55 -8.60 -1.71
CA LEU A 75 -18.45 -8.82 -0.78
C LEU A 75 -17.80 -10.20 -1.03
N LEU A 76 -16.57 -10.20 -1.53
CA LEU A 76 -15.81 -11.41 -1.86
C LEU A 76 -15.00 -11.89 -0.65
N THR A 77 -15.65 -12.61 0.27
CA THR A 77 -14.98 -13.26 1.41
C THR A 77 -14.14 -14.46 0.95
N PRO A 78 -13.23 -15.03 1.77
CA PRO A 78 -12.51 -16.25 1.41
C PRO A 78 -13.44 -17.40 0.94
N THR A 79 -14.60 -17.57 1.59
CA THR A 79 -15.61 -18.56 1.20
C THR A 79 -16.18 -18.31 -0.20
N TRP A 80 -16.32 -17.05 -0.61
CA TRP A 80 -16.78 -16.73 -1.97
C TRP A 80 -15.82 -17.28 -3.03
N TYR A 81 -14.50 -17.20 -2.81
CA TYR A 81 -13.52 -17.75 -3.76
C TYR A 81 -13.60 -19.28 -3.80
N GLU A 82 -13.75 -19.93 -2.65
CA GLU A 82 -13.92 -21.38 -2.56
C GLU A 82 -15.18 -21.86 -3.30
N GLU A 83 -16.32 -21.17 -3.12
CA GLU A 83 -17.60 -21.49 -3.78
C GLU A 83 -17.54 -21.33 -5.31
N HIS A 84 -16.67 -20.45 -5.81
CA HIS A 84 -16.45 -20.26 -7.25
C HIS A 84 -15.29 -21.11 -7.80
N GLY A 85 -14.67 -21.95 -6.96
CA GLY A 85 -13.53 -22.78 -7.34
C GLY A 85 -12.30 -21.97 -7.75
N ILE A 86 -12.13 -20.76 -7.21
CA ILE A 86 -10.94 -19.92 -7.42
C ILE A 86 -9.95 -20.20 -6.30
N GLU A 87 -8.73 -20.57 -6.65
CA GLU A 87 -7.73 -20.88 -5.64
C GLU A 87 -7.02 -19.61 -5.14
N LEU A 88 -7.07 -19.40 -3.82
CA LEU A 88 -6.32 -18.34 -3.13
C LEU A 88 -5.07 -18.91 -2.45
N VAL A 89 -3.90 -18.62 -3.01
CA VAL A 89 -2.59 -18.96 -2.43
C VAL A 89 -2.08 -17.74 -1.66
N LEU A 90 -2.48 -17.64 -0.38
CA LEU A 90 -2.18 -16.52 0.50
C LEU A 90 -0.84 -16.68 1.23
N GLY A 91 -0.30 -15.57 1.77
CA GLY A 91 0.97 -15.58 2.52
C GLY A 91 2.18 -16.04 1.70
N THR A 92 2.09 -15.95 0.38
CA THR A 92 3.04 -16.55 -0.57
C THR A 92 3.58 -15.49 -1.52
N ARG A 93 4.87 -15.18 -1.37
CA ARG A 93 5.57 -14.29 -2.29
C ARG A 93 5.99 -15.04 -3.55
N VAL A 94 5.74 -14.46 -4.72
CA VAL A 94 6.35 -14.89 -5.98
C VAL A 94 7.73 -14.22 -6.11
N GLU A 95 8.78 -15.03 -6.27
CA GLU A 95 10.17 -14.55 -6.36
C GLU A 95 10.62 -14.29 -7.79
N SER A 96 10.15 -15.11 -8.74
CA SER A 96 10.46 -14.89 -10.14
C SER A 96 9.37 -15.42 -11.07
N VAL A 97 9.30 -14.81 -12.24
CA VAL A 97 8.47 -15.23 -13.36
C VAL A 97 9.40 -15.60 -14.52
N ASP A 98 9.19 -16.80 -15.07
CA ASP A 98 9.79 -17.24 -16.33
C ASP A 98 8.70 -17.22 -17.40
N VAL A 99 8.73 -16.20 -18.23
CA VAL A 99 7.76 -15.98 -19.31
C VAL A 99 7.93 -17.02 -20.42
N GLY A 100 9.18 -17.37 -20.75
CA GLY A 100 9.49 -18.35 -21.81
C GLY A 100 8.97 -19.75 -21.47
N GLN A 101 9.06 -20.15 -20.20
CA GLN A 101 8.56 -21.43 -19.71
C GLN A 101 7.13 -21.35 -19.16
N LYS A 102 6.52 -20.16 -19.13
CA LYS A 102 5.23 -19.87 -18.48
C LYS A 102 5.12 -20.44 -17.07
N THR A 103 6.13 -20.16 -16.24
CA THR A 103 6.19 -20.62 -14.85
C THR A 103 6.48 -19.50 -13.86
N LEU A 104 6.03 -19.70 -12.63
CA LEU A 104 6.28 -18.84 -11.48
C LEU A 104 7.02 -19.65 -10.43
N LEU A 105 8.00 -19.03 -9.76
CA LEU A 105 8.66 -19.60 -8.58
C LEU A 105 8.25 -18.83 -7.34
N THR A 106 7.68 -19.51 -6.35
CA THR A 106 7.34 -18.93 -5.05
C THR A 106 8.53 -18.97 -4.09
N ALA A 107 8.48 -18.17 -3.03
CA ALA A 107 9.49 -18.14 -1.99
C ALA A 107 9.60 -19.44 -1.17
N SER A 108 8.58 -20.31 -1.23
CA SER A 108 8.63 -21.65 -0.65
C SER A 108 9.32 -22.67 -1.57
N GLY A 109 9.75 -22.26 -2.77
CA GLY A 109 10.36 -23.13 -3.78
C GLY A 109 9.35 -23.88 -4.64
N GLU A 110 8.06 -23.55 -4.56
CA GLU A 110 7.02 -24.14 -5.42
C GLU A 110 7.08 -23.52 -6.82
N THR A 111 6.97 -24.36 -7.85
CA THR A 111 6.82 -23.94 -9.23
C THR A 111 5.36 -24.11 -9.68
N ILE A 112 4.77 -23.03 -10.19
CA ILE A 112 3.39 -22.98 -10.69
C ILE A 112 3.43 -22.63 -12.18
N ARG A 113 2.83 -23.48 -13.02
CA ARG A 113 2.63 -23.21 -14.45
C ARG A 113 1.36 -22.39 -14.69
N TYR A 114 1.37 -21.57 -15.73
CA TYR A 114 0.20 -20.82 -16.17
C TYR A 114 0.03 -20.85 -17.69
N GLU A 115 -1.18 -20.65 -18.19
CA GLU A 115 -1.40 -20.33 -19.61
C GLU A 115 -1.41 -18.81 -19.84
N THR A 116 -2.10 -18.09 -18.95
CA THR A 116 -2.25 -16.63 -18.94
C THR A 116 -1.87 -16.05 -17.57
N LEU A 117 -1.08 -14.97 -17.57
CA LEU A 117 -0.59 -14.31 -16.35
C LEU A 117 -1.11 -12.87 -16.27
N ILE A 118 -1.63 -12.50 -15.10
CA ILE A 118 -1.99 -11.13 -14.74
C ILE A 118 -1.07 -10.65 -13.61
N ILE A 119 -0.30 -9.60 -13.86
CA ILE A 119 0.52 -8.93 -12.86
C ILE A 119 -0.32 -7.84 -12.18
N ALA A 120 -0.66 -8.08 -10.92
CA ALA A 120 -1.45 -7.21 -10.04
C ALA A 120 -0.71 -6.89 -8.72
N THR A 121 0.62 -6.85 -8.78
CA THR A 121 1.55 -6.66 -7.64
C THR A 121 1.53 -5.25 -7.03
N GLY A 122 0.85 -4.30 -7.68
CA GLY A 122 0.66 -2.94 -7.18
C GLY A 122 1.96 -2.19 -6.98
N ALA A 123 2.16 -1.65 -5.77
CA ALA A 123 3.28 -0.78 -5.44
C ALA A 123 3.72 -0.98 -3.98
N LYS A 124 4.95 -0.59 -3.67
CA LYS A 124 5.51 -0.54 -2.31
C LYS A 124 5.68 0.91 -1.87
N ALA A 125 5.47 1.17 -0.57
CA ALA A 125 5.81 2.46 0.02
C ALA A 125 7.32 2.71 -0.05
N LEU A 126 7.71 3.92 -0.45
CA LEU A 126 9.11 4.35 -0.40
C LEU A 126 9.56 4.41 1.06
N LYS A 127 10.75 3.87 1.34
CA LYS A 127 11.32 3.81 2.69
C LYS A 127 12.36 4.92 2.88
N LEU A 128 12.42 5.47 4.09
CA LEU A 128 13.34 6.57 4.44
C LEU A 128 14.83 6.18 4.29
N GLU A 129 15.15 4.91 4.51
CA GLU A 129 16.50 4.37 4.30
C GLU A 129 16.98 4.51 2.84
N GLU A 130 16.08 4.49 1.86
CA GLU A 130 16.40 4.73 0.45
C GLU A 130 16.93 6.15 0.20
N PHE A 131 16.66 7.06 1.14
CA PHE A 131 17.12 8.46 1.12
C PHE A 131 18.23 8.71 2.15
N GLY A 132 18.83 7.65 2.71
CA GLY A 132 19.96 7.74 3.65
C GLY A 132 19.58 8.07 5.09
N VAL A 133 18.29 8.10 5.43
CA VAL A 133 17.82 8.33 6.80
C VAL A 133 17.76 6.98 7.54
N LYS A 134 18.61 6.82 8.55
CA LYS A 134 18.71 5.61 9.38
C LYS A 134 17.66 5.61 10.51
N GLY A 135 17.33 4.43 11.03
CA GLY A 135 16.43 4.29 12.18
C GLY A 135 14.94 4.30 11.81
N SER A 136 14.62 4.05 10.54
CA SER A 136 13.23 4.00 10.06
C SER A 136 12.50 2.70 10.41
N GLU A 137 13.24 1.74 10.96
CA GLU A 137 12.79 0.46 11.49
C GLU A 137 12.28 0.53 12.95
N ALA A 138 12.52 1.65 13.63
CA ALA A 138 12.10 1.86 15.02
C ALA A 138 10.60 1.61 15.20
N GLU A 139 10.23 1.05 16.35
CA GLU A 139 8.87 0.55 16.63
C GLU A 139 7.78 1.60 16.33
N ASN A 140 8.03 2.85 16.73
CA ASN A 140 7.11 3.97 16.60
C ASN A 140 7.29 4.78 15.30
N VAL A 141 8.08 4.31 14.34
CA VAL A 141 8.07 4.78 12.95
C VAL A 141 7.18 3.86 12.13
N CYS A 142 6.11 4.42 11.58
CA CYS A 142 5.06 3.69 10.89
C CYS A 142 4.98 4.10 9.41
N TYR A 143 4.73 3.12 8.56
CA TYR A 143 4.28 3.30 7.18
C TYR A 143 2.83 2.84 7.09
N LEU A 144 2.18 3.10 5.95
CA LEU A 144 0.82 2.60 5.72
C LEU A 144 0.66 2.17 4.26
N ARG A 145 0.82 0.87 4.00
CA ARG A 145 0.58 0.27 2.68
C ARG A 145 -0.40 -0.89 2.73
N ASP A 146 -0.24 -1.78 3.68
CA ASP A 146 -0.99 -3.03 3.80
C ASP A 146 -1.63 -3.18 5.18
N LEU A 147 -2.30 -4.31 5.40
CA LEU A 147 -3.02 -4.56 6.64
C LEU A 147 -2.08 -4.65 7.85
N ALA A 148 -0.87 -5.20 7.68
CA ALA A 148 0.11 -5.31 8.75
C ALA A 148 0.65 -3.95 9.17
N ASP A 149 0.93 -3.06 8.20
CA ASP A 149 1.25 -1.66 8.46
C ASP A 149 0.10 -0.96 9.21
N ALA A 150 -1.15 -1.18 8.80
CA ALA A 150 -2.32 -0.57 9.41
C ALA A 150 -2.52 -1.02 10.86
N ASP A 151 -2.38 -2.33 11.14
CA ASP A 151 -2.45 -2.88 12.50
C ASP A 151 -1.32 -2.33 13.38
N ARG A 152 -0.09 -2.25 12.85
CA ARG A 152 1.03 -1.63 13.56
C ARG A 152 0.73 -0.17 13.91
N LEU A 153 0.23 0.60 12.94
CA LEU A 153 -0.11 2.00 13.15
C LEU A 153 -1.17 2.17 14.24
N VAL A 154 -2.23 1.35 14.25
CA VAL A 154 -3.25 1.37 15.31
C VAL A 154 -2.64 1.11 16.69
N ASN A 155 -1.76 0.10 16.81
CA ASN A 155 -1.13 -0.24 18.08
C ASN A 155 -0.24 0.91 18.61
N VAL A 156 0.57 1.51 17.73
CA VAL A 156 1.41 2.66 18.09
C VAL A 156 0.54 3.86 18.49
N MET A 157 -0.52 4.16 17.73
CA MET A 157 -1.45 5.25 18.05
C MET A 157 -2.06 5.11 19.44
N GLN A 158 -2.49 3.89 19.81
CA GLN A 158 -3.04 3.63 21.14
C GLN A 158 -2.03 3.91 22.26
N SER A 159 -0.75 3.55 22.05
CA SER A 159 0.33 3.82 23.01
C SER A 159 0.73 5.30 23.12
N CYS A 160 0.35 6.12 22.14
CA CYS A 160 0.74 7.53 22.02
C CYS A 160 -0.43 8.51 22.24
N THR A 161 -1.56 8.04 22.78
CA THR A 161 -2.75 8.90 23.01
C THR A 161 -2.40 10.11 23.88
N GLY A 162 -2.70 11.32 23.40
CA GLY A 162 -2.34 12.58 24.07
C GLY A 162 -0.89 13.04 23.83
N GLY A 163 -0.08 12.25 23.13
CA GLY A 163 1.29 12.59 22.73
C GLY A 163 1.38 13.34 21.41
N ASN A 164 2.56 13.29 20.80
CA ASN A 164 2.94 14.02 19.59
C ASN A 164 3.28 13.05 18.45
N ALA A 165 2.62 13.22 17.30
CA ALA A 165 2.97 12.56 16.07
C ALA A 165 3.59 13.55 15.08
N VAL A 166 4.67 13.11 14.42
CA VAL A 166 5.17 13.78 13.23
C VAL A 166 4.81 12.97 11.99
N VAL A 167 4.16 13.61 11.02
CA VAL A 167 3.84 12.99 9.74
C VAL A 167 4.79 13.53 8.68
N ILE A 168 5.58 12.64 8.07
CA ILE A 168 6.53 12.97 7.00
C ILE A 168 5.87 12.73 5.65
N GLY A 169 5.61 13.82 4.92
CA GLY A 169 4.97 13.81 3.61
C GLY A 169 3.77 14.75 3.52
N GLY A 170 3.52 15.28 2.32
CA GLY A 170 2.42 16.20 2.01
C GLY A 170 1.37 15.63 1.05
N GLY A 171 1.41 14.32 0.77
CA GLY A 171 0.45 13.64 -0.11
C GLY A 171 -0.83 13.19 0.58
N TYR A 172 -1.74 12.57 -0.16
CA TYR A 172 -3.06 12.20 0.36
C TYR A 172 -3.00 11.21 1.52
N ILE A 173 -2.12 10.18 1.47
CA ILE A 173 -1.92 9.25 2.59
C ILE A 173 -1.49 9.99 3.85
N ALA A 174 -0.51 10.91 3.74
CA ALA A 174 -0.03 11.68 4.88
C ALA A 174 -1.14 12.56 5.48
N MET A 175 -1.94 13.21 4.64
CA MET A 175 -3.08 14.02 5.09
C MET A 175 -4.16 13.16 5.76
N GLU A 176 -4.55 12.03 5.18
CA GLU A 176 -5.54 11.12 5.76
C GLU A 176 -5.07 10.57 7.12
N CYS A 177 -3.82 10.11 7.21
CA CYS A 177 -3.24 9.68 8.49
C CYS A 177 -3.19 10.82 9.52
N ALA A 178 -2.83 12.04 9.12
CA ALA A 178 -2.85 13.20 10.01
C ALA A 178 -4.25 13.46 10.57
N ALA A 179 -5.29 13.39 9.75
CA ALA A 179 -6.68 13.54 10.19
C ALA A 179 -7.10 12.43 11.16
N SER A 180 -6.72 11.18 10.90
CA SER A 180 -6.98 10.06 11.80
C SER A 180 -6.25 10.22 13.14
N LEU A 181 -4.98 10.64 13.14
CA LEU A 181 -4.21 10.90 14.36
C LEU A 181 -4.87 11.98 15.23
N VAL A 182 -5.31 13.09 14.62
CA VAL A 182 -6.05 14.15 15.34
C VAL A 182 -7.35 13.61 15.94
N THR A 183 -8.08 12.78 15.20
CA THR A 183 -9.33 12.16 15.67
C THR A 183 -9.07 11.21 16.85
N ASN A 184 -7.90 10.58 16.90
CA ASN A 184 -7.40 9.78 18.02
C ASN A 184 -6.73 10.61 19.13
N LYS A 185 -6.93 11.94 19.14
CA LYS A 185 -6.43 12.86 20.18
C LYS A 185 -4.90 12.88 20.31
N ILE A 186 -4.19 12.71 19.19
CA ILE A 186 -2.74 12.86 19.10
C ILE A 186 -2.42 14.22 18.45
N SER A 187 -1.47 14.97 19.02
CA SER A 187 -1.04 16.24 18.46
C SER A 187 -0.20 16.02 17.21
N VAL A 188 -0.55 16.65 16.09
CA VAL A 188 0.10 16.34 14.79
C VAL A 188 0.89 17.52 14.25
N THR A 189 2.13 17.24 13.82
CA THR A 189 2.91 18.13 12.95
C THR A 189 3.22 17.44 11.63
N MET A 190 2.78 18.00 10.51
CA MET A 190 3.10 17.54 9.17
C MET A 190 4.35 18.26 8.64
N VAL A 191 5.28 17.50 8.06
CA VAL A 191 6.53 18.01 7.48
C VAL A 191 6.66 17.54 6.04
N PHE A 192 6.88 18.47 5.11
CA PHE A 192 7.09 18.13 3.70
C PHE A 192 7.92 19.20 2.94
N PRO A 193 8.63 18.80 1.87
CA PRO A 193 9.51 19.71 1.14
C PRO A 193 8.76 20.71 0.25
N GLU A 194 7.54 20.40 -0.17
CA GLU A 194 6.82 21.22 -1.13
C GLU A 194 6.22 22.49 -0.49
N ALA A 195 5.87 23.47 -1.33
CA ALA A 195 5.30 24.74 -0.88
C ALA A 195 3.90 24.60 -0.27
N HIS A 196 3.18 23.54 -0.63
CA HIS A 196 1.85 23.23 -0.15
C HIS A 196 1.54 21.73 -0.25
N CYS A 197 0.50 21.27 0.46
CA CYS A 197 0.04 19.89 0.41
C CYS A 197 -0.51 19.50 -0.99
N MET A 198 -0.52 18.20 -1.28
CA MET A 198 -0.99 17.62 -2.55
C MET A 198 -0.40 18.31 -3.80
N PRO A 199 0.94 18.49 -3.88
CA PRO A 199 1.60 19.32 -4.89
C PRO A 199 1.43 18.83 -6.34
N ARG A 200 1.06 17.55 -6.52
CA ARG A 200 0.84 16.94 -7.84
C ARG A 200 -0.59 17.12 -8.37
N LEU A 201 -1.51 17.65 -7.56
CA LEU A 201 -2.92 17.75 -7.92
C LEU A 201 -3.55 19.09 -7.51
N PHE A 202 -3.30 19.56 -6.29
CA PHE A 202 -3.91 20.78 -5.80
C PHE A 202 -3.20 22.01 -6.36
N THR A 203 -4.00 23.02 -6.71
CA THR A 203 -3.48 24.37 -6.90
C THR A 203 -3.22 25.01 -5.52
N PRO A 204 -2.39 26.08 -5.43
CA PRO A 204 -2.13 26.75 -4.17
C PRO A 204 -3.40 27.20 -3.43
N LYS A 205 -4.43 27.64 -4.16
CA LYS A 205 -5.72 28.06 -3.58
C LYS A 205 -6.47 26.90 -2.93
N ILE A 206 -6.50 25.73 -3.58
CA ILE A 206 -7.13 24.52 -3.02
C ILE A 206 -6.32 24.05 -1.81
N ALA A 207 -4.99 24.01 -1.92
CA ALA A 207 -4.13 23.57 -0.83
C ALA A 207 -4.28 24.46 0.41
N SER A 208 -4.31 25.80 0.24
CA SER A 208 -4.55 26.74 1.35
C SER A 208 -5.85 26.42 2.10
N TYR A 209 -6.95 26.16 1.38
CA TYR A 209 -8.22 25.81 2.02
C TYR A 209 -8.10 24.57 2.92
N TYR A 210 -7.44 23.51 2.44
CA TYR A 210 -7.25 22.31 3.24
C TYR A 210 -6.25 22.50 4.37
N GLU A 211 -5.18 23.25 4.16
CA GLU A 211 -4.20 23.56 5.21
C GLU A 211 -4.83 24.39 6.33
N ASP A 212 -5.61 25.42 5.99
CA ASP A 212 -6.39 26.22 6.94
C ASP A 212 -7.39 25.34 7.70
N TYR A 213 -8.07 24.44 7.00
CA TYR A 213 -9.00 23.48 7.62
C TYR A 213 -8.28 22.56 8.60
N TYR A 214 -7.14 21.97 8.22
CA TYR A 214 -6.35 21.08 9.08
C TYR A 214 -5.76 21.83 10.28
N GLN A 215 -5.30 23.07 10.08
CA GLN A 215 -4.85 23.95 11.17
C GLN A 215 -5.97 24.28 12.15
N SER A 216 -7.20 24.50 11.66
CA SER A 216 -8.37 24.70 12.53
C SER A 216 -8.70 23.47 13.38
N LYS A 217 -8.21 22.28 12.99
CA LYS A 217 -8.29 21.03 13.75
C LYS A 217 -7.05 20.74 14.61
N GLY A 218 -6.08 21.67 14.65
CA GLY A 218 -4.88 21.57 15.48
C GLY A 218 -3.65 20.98 14.80
N VAL A 219 -3.70 20.69 13.50
CA VAL A 219 -2.52 20.20 12.76
C VAL A 219 -1.56 21.36 12.50
N LYS A 220 -0.28 21.15 12.81
CA LYS A 220 0.80 22.08 12.46
C LYS A 220 1.43 21.68 11.14
N PHE A 221 1.86 22.66 10.34
CA PHE A 221 2.55 22.42 9.08
C PHE A 221 3.94 23.04 9.11
N ILE A 222 4.95 22.27 8.70
CA ILE A 222 6.31 22.74 8.43
C ILE A 222 6.63 22.38 6.98
N ARG A 223 6.85 23.41 6.16
CA ARG A 223 7.01 23.29 4.71
C ARG A 223 8.44 23.60 4.30
N GLY A 224 8.82 23.23 3.08
CA GLY A 224 10.12 23.62 2.51
C GLY A 224 11.32 22.89 3.13
N THR A 225 11.07 21.86 3.95
CA THR A 225 12.10 21.14 4.69
C THR A 225 11.82 19.64 4.66
N ILE A 226 12.81 18.85 5.04
CA ILE A 226 12.72 17.39 5.09
C ILE A 226 13.28 16.88 6.41
N LEU A 227 12.83 15.67 6.77
CA LEU A 227 13.48 14.88 7.80
C LEU A 227 14.95 14.66 7.44
N SER A 228 15.84 14.88 8.41
CA SER A 228 17.27 14.60 8.31
C SER A 228 17.66 13.38 9.14
N SER A 229 17.20 13.31 10.38
CA SER A 229 17.50 12.19 11.30
C SER A 229 16.48 12.11 12.42
N PHE A 230 16.56 11.04 13.21
CA PHE A 230 15.78 10.82 14.41
C PHE A 230 16.67 10.91 15.66
N GLU A 231 16.08 11.25 16.78
CA GLU A 231 16.63 10.97 18.11
C GLU A 231 15.89 9.80 18.74
N PHE A 232 16.60 9.03 19.58
CA PHE A 232 16.08 7.79 20.16
C PHE A 232 16.26 7.75 21.68
N ASP A 233 15.34 7.07 22.37
CA ASP A 233 15.51 6.68 23.77
C ASP A 233 16.43 5.45 23.93
N SER A 234 16.63 5.01 25.17
CA SER A 234 17.45 3.82 25.48
C SER A 234 16.86 2.50 24.94
N ASN A 235 15.58 2.49 24.57
CA ASN A 235 14.88 1.33 24.01
C ASN A 235 14.84 1.37 22.47
N GLY A 236 15.42 2.39 21.84
CA GLY A 236 15.43 2.56 20.39
C GLY A 236 14.13 3.14 19.83
N LYS A 237 13.26 3.74 20.64
CA LYS A 237 12.06 4.47 20.17
C LYS A 237 12.41 5.90 19.83
N VAL A 238 11.83 6.41 18.76
CA VAL A 238 11.98 7.82 18.36
C VAL A 238 11.42 8.72 19.46
N THR A 239 12.15 9.78 19.81
CA THR A 239 11.72 10.83 20.77
C THR A 239 11.65 12.21 20.13
N ALA A 240 12.36 12.41 19.01
CA ALA A 240 12.31 13.64 18.23
C ALA A 240 12.72 13.38 16.77
N VAL A 241 12.29 14.28 15.88
CA VAL A 241 12.79 14.38 14.51
C VAL A 241 13.66 15.63 14.37
N ASN A 242 14.75 15.50 13.63
CA ASN A 242 15.62 16.60 13.25
C ASN A 242 15.40 16.91 11.77
N LEU A 243 15.13 18.17 11.44
CA LEU A 243 14.88 18.64 10.09
C LEU A 243 16.12 19.27 9.48
N ARG A 244 16.18 19.30 8.14
CA ARG A 244 17.32 19.85 7.41
C ARG A 244 17.49 21.36 7.58
N ASP A 245 16.45 22.08 7.97
CA ASP A 245 16.52 23.51 8.31
C ASP A 245 17.08 23.78 9.73
N GLY A 246 17.42 22.72 10.48
CA GLY A 246 17.94 22.81 11.84
C GLY A 246 16.87 22.74 12.94
N SER A 247 15.59 22.70 12.58
CA SER A 247 14.50 22.55 13.55
C SER A 247 14.50 21.14 14.14
N GLN A 248 14.18 21.05 15.43
CA GLN A 248 13.91 19.81 16.12
C GLN A 248 12.45 19.79 16.58
N ILE A 249 11.77 18.66 16.38
CA ILE A 249 10.37 18.49 16.81
C ILE A 249 10.28 17.25 17.69
N PRO A 250 9.82 17.37 18.95
CA PRO A 250 9.49 16.20 19.78
C PRO A 250 8.45 15.32 19.11
N ALA A 251 8.64 14.01 19.16
CA ALA A 251 7.78 13.03 18.51
C ALA A 251 7.74 11.73 19.32
N ASP A 252 6.54 11.33 19.75
CA ASP A 252 6.27 10.04 20.37
C ASP A 252 6.01 8.96 19.31
N MET A 253 5.63 9.38 18.10
CA MET A 253 5.51 8.51 16.92
C MET A 253 5.73 9.29 15.62
N VAL A 254 6.08 8.56 14.56
CA VAL A 254 6.27 9.11 13.21
C VAL A 254 5.45 8.31 12.21
N VAL A 255 4.72 8.97 11.32
CA VAL A 255 4.06 8.33 10.17
C VAL A 255 4.68 8.82 8.88
N VAL A 256 5.09 7.91 8.01
CA VAL A 256 5.80 8.22 6.78
C VAL A 256 4.90 7.95 5.57
N GLY A 257 4.68 8.99 4.77
CA GLY A 257 3.88 8.98 3.55
C GLY A 257 4.55 9.76 2.42
N ILE A 258 5.75 9.32 2.02
CA ILE A 258 6.61 9.99 1.02
C ILE A 258 6.45 9.47 -0.41
N GLY A 259 5.42 8.66 -0.65
CA GLY A 259 5.10 8.11 -1.96
C GLY A 259 5.33 6.61 -2.08
N ILE A 260 5.12 6.10 -3.29
CA ILE A 260 5.16 4.68 -3.63
C ILE A 260 5.98 4.46 -4.91
N ARG A 261 6.50 3.24 -5.08
CA ARG A 261 7.11 2.75 -6.32
C ARG A 261 6.37 1.49 -6.79
N PRO A 262 6.01 1.37 -8.08
CA PRO A 262 5.43 0.14 -8.61
C PRO A 262 6.28 -1.09 -8.29
N THR A 263 5.63 -2.18 -7.89
CA THR A 263 6.27 -3.46 -7.63
C THR A 263 6.45 -4.18 -8.96
N ARG A 264 7.66 -4.21 -9.47
CA ARG A 264 7.96 -4.94 -10.72
C ARG A 264 8.04 -6.44 -10.44
N ALA A 265 7.48 -7.25 -11.33
CA ALA A 265 7.75 -8.69 -11.33
C ALA A 265 9.24 -8.91 -11.66
N CYS A 266 9.93 -9.76 -10.89
CA CYS A 266 11.29 -10.19 -11.22
C CYS A 266 11.21 -11.18 -12.39
N SER A 267 11.33 -10.69 -13.61
CA SER A 267 11.54 -11.53 -14.80
C SER A 267 13.00 -11.97 -14.86
N LYS A 268 13.25 -13.25 -15.18
CA LYS A 268 14.61 -13.75 -15.42
C LYS A 268 15.17 -13.37 -16.79
N ASP A 269 14.30 -13.06 -17.76
CA ASP A 269 14.66 -12.95 -19.18
C ASP A 269 14.44 -11.55 -19.79
N THR A 270 14.06 -10.55 -19.00
CA THR A 270 13.80 -9.20 -19.51
C THR A 270 14.73 -8.19 -18.85
N SER A 271 15.45 -7.40 -19.66
CA SER A 271 16.26 -6.29 -19.16
C SER A 271 15.40 -5.32 -18.34
N GLU A 272 15.97 -4.75 -17.28
CA GLU A 272 15.31 -3.98 -16.21
C GLU A 272 14.44 -2.78 -16.67
N HIS A 273 14.39 -2.46 -17.96
CA HIS A 273 13.75 -1.28 -18.53
C HIS A 273 12.45 -1.51 -19.32
N GLU A 274 12.09 -2.74 -19.70
CA GLU A 274 10.97 -2.99 -20.62
C GLU A 274 9.61 -3.25 -19.97
N LEU A 275 9.58 -3.70 -18.70
CA LEU A 275 8.32 -4.07 -18.03
C LEU A 275 7.44 -2.88 -17.61
N VAL A 276 7.93 -1.63 -17.65
CA VAL A 276 7.23 -0.47 -17.02
C VAL A 276 6.58 0.50 -18.01
N ARG A 277 6.65 0.24 -19.32
CA ARG A 277 6.06 1.12 -20.33
C ARG A 277 5.29 0.33 -21.37
N ARG A 278 4.05 -0.08 -21.05
CA ARG A 278 3.02 -0.33 -22.07
C ARG A 278 1.62 -0.37 -21.45
N THR A 279 1.21 0.73 -20.83
CA THR A 279 -0.22 1.04 -20.70
C THR A 279 -0.69 1.64 -22.01
N THR A 280 -1.58 0.91 -22.71
CA THR A 280 -2.55 1.33 -23.73
C THR A 280 -2.35 2.75 -24.28
N ASP A 281 -1.63 2.88 -25.40
CA ASP A 281 -1.92 3.91 -26.42
C ASP A 281 -1.15 3.72 -27.73
N ASP A 282 -0.11 2.88 -27.78
CA ASP A 282 0.54 2.54 -29.06
C ASP A 282 0.50 1.03 -29.30
N GLY A 283 -0.03 0.66 -30.47
CA GLY A 283 -0.35 -0.71 -30.90
C GLY A 283 0.85 -1.64 -31.12
N GLU A 284 1.67 -1.85 -30.10
CA GLU A 284 2.63 -2.95 -30.06
C GLU A 284 2.24 -3.97 -28.98
N ARG A 285 1.63 -5.05 -29.50
CA ARG A 285 1.18 -6.27 -28.83
C ARG A 285 2.21 -6.82 -27.84
N TRP A 286 1.79 -7.04 -26.60
CA TRP A 286 2.22 -8.20 -25.82
C TRP A 286 1.82 -9.48 -26.57
N ASP A 287 2.51 -10.59 -26.34
CA ASP A 287 1.91 -11.90 -26.64
C ASP A 287 0.56 -11.96 -25.89
N GLN A 288 -0.50 -12.46 -26.53
CA GLN A 288 -1.90 -12.20 -26.13
C GLN A 288 -2.30 -12.76 -24.74
N SER A 289 -1.37 -13.41 -24.04
CA SER A 289 -1.56 -14.10 -22.76
C SER A 289 -1.03 -13.37 -21.52
N GLU A 290 -0.55 -12.13 -21.60
CA GLU A 290 0.03 -11.41 -20.45
C GLU A 290 -0.51 -9.99 -20.28
N TRP A 291 -0.89 -9.65 -19.04
CA TRP A 291 -1.51 -8.37 -18.70
C TRP A 291 -0.91 -7.78 -17.42
N GLU A 292 -0.58 -6.49 -17.43
CA GLU A 292 -0.24 -5.73 -16.22
C GLU A 292 -1.38 -4.77 -15.90
N VAL A 293 -1.91 -4.85 -14.67
CA VAL A 293 -2.99 -3.97 -14.21
C VAL A 293 -2.43 -3.04 -13.14
N ALA A 294 -2.28 -1.76 -13.49
CA ALA A 294 -1.78 -0.76 -12.57
C ALA A 294 -2.82 -0.46 -11.47
N ASN A 295 -2.41 -0.58 -10.21
CA ASN A 295 -3.13 0.01 -9.09
C ASN A 295 -2.25 1.06 -8.42
N LYS A 296 -2.54 2.34 -8.69
CA LYS A 296 -1.77 3.51 -8.20
C LYS A 296 -2.20 4.00 -6.81
N GLN A 297 -3.12 3.27 -6.15
CA GLN A 297 -3.55 3.55 -4.78
C GLN A 297 -2.76 2.71 -3.79
#